data_AF-A0A5E4MW52-F1
#
_entry.id   AF-A0A5E4MW52-F1
#
_cell.length_a   1.000
_cell.length_b   1.000
_cell.length_c   1.000
_cell.angle_alpha   90.00
_cell.angle_beta   90.00
_cell.angle_gamma   90.00
#
_symmetry.space_group_name_H-M   'P 1'
#
loop_
_entity.id
_entity.type
_entity.pdbx_description
1 polymer ?
#
loop_
_entity_poly.entity_id
_entity_poly.type
_entity_poly.pdbx_seq_one_letter_code
_entity_poly.pdbx_strand_id
1 'polypeptide(L)'
;MSDDDYDVELETAEKRAHHNALERKRRDHITNSFSSLRDSVPSCNQGEKFDSRAQVLKKAAEYIQFMRHKNASRQQYINKIKQQNYILESQIRIMEKTKATGNYAMESNQLSLDVSGSEISDVSDSELQKSKRRLKKQKFSH
;
A
#
# COMPACT_ATOMS: atom_id res chain seq x y z
N MET A 1 -36.68 -39.63 39.46
CA MET A 1 -36.63 -38.49 38.54
C MET A 1 -37.99 -38.43 37.87
N SER A 2 -38.69 -37.32 38.02
CA SER A 2 -40.06 -37.13 37.51
C SER A 2 -39.98 -36.77 36.02
N ASP A 3 -41.04 -37.03 35.25
CA ASP A 3 -41.11 -36.67 33.82
C ASP A 3 -40.83 -35.18 33.57
N ASP A 4 -41.14 -34.32 34.54
CA ASP A 4 -40.86 -32.87 34.52
C ASP A 4 -39.35 -32.50 34.53
N ASP A 5 -38.48 -33.33 35.13
CA ASP A 5 -37.02 -33.07 35.16
C ASP A 5 -36.36 -33.31 33.79
N TYR A 6 -36.90 -34.23 33.00
CA TYR A 6 -36.37 -34.58 31.67
C TYR A 6 -36.65 -33.48 30.64
N ASP A 7 -37.80 -32.81 30.75
CA ASP A 7 -38.22 -31.75 29.84
C ASP A 7 -37.38 -30.48 30.02
N VAL A 8 -37.02 -30.16 31.27
CA VAL A 8 -36.09 -29.07 31.59
C VAL A 8 -34.68 -29.34 31.04
N GLU A 9 -34.19 -30.58 31.15
CA GLU A 9 -32.87 -30.94 30.63
C GLU A 9 -32.82 -30.85 29.09
N LEU A 10 -33.89 -31.28 28.41
CA LEU A 10 -34.02 -31.17 26.95
C LEU A 10 -34.02 -29.70 26.49
N GLU A 11 -34.79 -28.83 27.15
CA GLU A 11 -34.87 -27.41 26.80
C GLU A 11 -33.51 -26.70 26.96
N THR A 12 -32.74 -27.06 28.00
CA THR A 12 -31.38 -26.53 28.19
C THR A 12 -30.40 -27.03 27.12
N ALA A 13 -30.54 -28.28 26.68
CA ALA A 13 -29.74 -28.86 25.61
C ALA A 13 -30.05 -28.19 24.26
N GLU A 14 -31.32 -27.90 23.97
CA GLU A 14 -31.76 -27.18 22.78
C GLU A 14 -31.22 -25.74 22.74
N LYS A 15 -31.33 -25.00 23.85
CA LYS A 15 -30.75 -23.65 23.98
C LYS A 15 -29.23 -23.67 23.72
N ARG A 16 -28.52 -24.66 24.25
CA ARG A 16 -27.07 -24.85 24.03
C ARG A 16 -26.76 -25.18 22.56
N ALA A 17 -27.56 -26.04 21.94
CA ALA A 17 -27.40 -26.40 20.52
C ALA A 17 -27.63 -25.19 19.61
N HIS A 18 -28.69 -24.41 19.85
CA HIS A 18 -28.99 -23.19 19.10
C HIS A 18 -27.88 -22.16 19.24
N HIS A 19 -27.38 -21.91 20.46
CA HIS A 19 -26.25 -21.02 20.70
C HIS A 19 -24.99 -21.48 19.94
N ASN A 20 -24.68 -22.78 19.96
CA ASN A 20 -23.55 -23.36 19.22
C ASN A 20 -23.70 -23.22 17.70
N ALA A 21 -24.92 -23.30 17.18
CA ALA A 21 -25.20 -23.10 15.76
C ALA A 21 -24.96 -21.64 15.35
N LEU A 22 -25.45 -20.68 16.14
CA LEU A 22 -25.22 -19.25 15.89
C LEU A 22 -23.74 -18.89 15.92
N GLU A 23 -22.98 -19.43 16.88
CA GLU A 23 -21.55 -19.15 16.98
C GLU A 23 -20.76 -19.76 15.80
N ARG A 24 -21.14 -20.94 15.30
CA ARG A 24 -20.55 -21.48 14.06
C ARG A 24 -20.76 -20.53 12.89
N LYS A 25 -22.01 -20.10 12.67
CA LYS A 25 -22.33 -19.13 11.61
C LYS A 25 -21.50 -17.86 11.73
N ARG A 26 -21.33 -17.31 12.95
CA ARG A 26 -20.47 -16.15 13.21
C ARG A 26 -19.00 -16.42 12.85
N ARG A 27 -18.45 -17.58 13.21
CA ARG A 27 -17.07 -17.96 12.87
C ARG A 27 -16.86 -18.15 11.37
N ASP A 28 -17.85 -18.65 10.65
CA ASP A 28 -17.79 -18.79 9.19
C ASP A 28 -17.74 -17.42 8.52
N HIS A 29 -18.57 -16.47 8.97
CA HIS A 29 -18.50 -15.09 8.50
C HIS A 29 -17.12 -14.46 8.71
N ILE A 30 -16.54 -14.60 9.90
CA ILE A 30 -15.19 -14.10 10.20
C ILE A 30 -14.15 -14.76 9.29
N THR A 31 -14.26 -16.07 9.09
CA THR A 31 -13.33 -16.81 8.23
C THR A 31 -13.40 -16.31 6.79
N ASN A 32 -14.60 -16.04 6.27
CA ASN A 32 -14.77 -15.45 4.95
C ASN A 32 -14.17 -14.03 4.87
N SER A 33 -14.37 -13.19 5.90
CA SER A 33 -13.75 -11.86 5.96
C SER A 33 -12.22 -11.93 5.96
N PHE A 34 -11.62 -12.92 6.63
CA PHE A 34 -10.17 -13.14 6.59
C PHE A 34 -9.68 -13.56 5.21
N SER A 35 -10.44 -14.40 4.49
CA SER A 35 -10.12 -14.77 3.10
C SER A 35 -10.15 -13.54 2.18
N SER A 36 -11.21 -12.73 2.25
CA SER A 36 -11.30 -11.49 1.46
C SER A 36 -10.20 -10.48 1.80
N LEU A 37 -9.82 -10.36 3.08
CA LEU A 37 -8.72 -9.50 3.50
C LEU A 37 -7.38 -10.00 2.93
N ARG A 38 -7.12 -11.30 3.02
CA ARG A 38 -5.92 -11.93 2.46
C ARG A 38 -5.81 -11.65 0.96
N ASP A 39 -6.90 -11.82 0.23
CA ASP A 39 -6.92 -11.65 -1.22
C ASP A 39 -6.71 -10.19 -1.65
N SER A 40 -7.03 -9.23 -0.77
CA SER A 40 -6.81 -7.79 -0.98
C SER A 40 -5.37 -7.33 -0.68
N VAL A 41 -4.58 -8.13 0.03
CA VAL A 41 -3.21 -7.79 0.43
C VAL A 41 -2.22 -8.55 -0.46
N PRO A 42 -1.44 -7.89 -1.34
CA PRO A 42 -0.59 -8.57 -2.32
C PRO A 42 0.44 -9.54 -1.74
N SER A 43 0.97 -9.25 -0.54
CA SER A 43 1.93 -10.11 0.15
C SER A 43 1.31 -11.36 0.80
N CYS A 44 -0.03 -11.45 0.80
CA CYS A 44 -0.80 -12.54 1.38
C CYS A 44 -1.47 -13.44 0.33
N ASN A 45 -1.70 -12.94 -0.89
CA ASN A 45 -2.42 -13.66 -1.94
C ASN A 45 -1.49 -14.36 -2.97
N GLN A 46 -0.19 -14.08 -2.94
CA GLN A 46 0.80 -14.58 -3.93
C GLN A 46 1.68 -15.74 -3.42
N GLY A 47 1.47 -16.23 -2.20
CA GLY A 47 2.30 -17.28 -1.59
C GLY A 47 1.70 -18.68 -1.73
N GLU A 48 2.55 -19.70 -1.93
CA GLU A 48 2.14 -21.13 -1.89
C GLU A 48 1.62 -21.56 -0.51
N LYS A 49 1.99 -20.83 0.56
CA LYS A 49 1.55 -21.10 1.93
C LYS A 49 0.44 -20.15 2.34
N PHE A 50 -0.62 -20.69 2.91
CA PHE A 50 -1.67 -19.90 3.54
C PHE A 50 -1.12 -19.17 4.77
N ASP A 51 -1.16 -17.84 4.75
CA ASP A 51 -0.82 -17.03 5.91
C ASP A 51 -1.78 -17.30 7.08
N SER A 52 -1.24 -17.39 8.28
CA SER A 52 -2.04 -17.46 9.51
C SER A 52 -2.85 -16.17 9.72
N ARG A 53 -3.94 -16.22 10.49
CA ARG A 53 -4.76 -15.03 10.80
C ARG A 53 -3.93 -13.87 11.36
N ALA A 54 -2.98 -14.16 12.26
CA ALA A 54 -2.08 -13.15 12.82
C ALA A 54 -1.18 -12.52 11.75
N GLN A 55 -0.65 -13.31 10.82
CA GLN A 55 0.17 -12.81 9.72
C GLN A 55 -0.65 -11.97 8.73
N VAL A 56 -1.88 -12.37 8.42
CA VAL A 56 -2.78 -11.57 7.57
C VAL A 56 -3.01 -10.19 8.19
N LEU A 57 -3.30 -10.11 9.49
CA LEU A 57 -3.48 -8.82 10.17
C LEU A 57 -2.20 -7.97 10.14
N LYS A 58 -1.05 -8.58 10.44
CA LYS A 58 0.25 -7.89 10.43
C LYS A 58 0.58 -7.33 9.04
N LYS A 59 0.53 -8.16 8.01
CA LYS A 59 0.81 -7.77 6.63
C LYS A 59 -0.20 -6.76 6.09
N ALA A 60 -1.48 -6.85 6.48
CA ALA A 60 -2.48 -5.84 6.13
C ALA A 60 -2.16 -4.47 6.73
N ALA A 61 -1.78 -4.43 8.01
CA ALA A 61 -1.38 -3.18 8.68
C ALA A 61 -0.14 -2.56 8.01
N GLU A 62 0.88 -3.37 7.74
CA GLU A 62 2.08 -2.96 7.01
C GLU A 62 1.73 -2.42 5.60
N TYR A 63 0.83 -3.11 4.88
CA TYR A 63 0.41 -2.69 3.54
C TYR A 63 -0.36 -1.37 3.55
N ILE A 64 -1.23 -1.12 4.54
CA ILE A 64 -1.92 0.16 4.71
C ILE A 64 -0.90 1.28 4.92
N GLN A 65 0.08 1.07 5.81
CA GLN A 65 1.13 2.06 6.05
C GLN A 65 1.95 2.33 4.78
N PHE A 66 2.38 1.28 4.09
CA PHE A 66 3.10 1.39 2.82
C PHE A 66 2.30 2.19 1.78
N MET A 67 1.03 1.86 1.59
CA MET A 67 0.18 2.54 0.61
C MET A 67 -0.06 4.01 0.96
N ARG A 68 -0.17 4.36 2.25
CA ARG A 68 -0.24 5.76 2.70
C ARG A 68 1.01 6.55 2.31
N HIS A 69 2.19 6.03 2.61
CA HIS A 69 3.46 6.66 2.24
C HIS A 69 3.60 6.78 0.71
N LYS A 70 3.33 5.68 -0.03
CA LYS A 70 3.39 5.66 -1.49
C LYS A 70 2.43 6.67 -2.13
N ASN A 71 1.21 6.81 -1.59
CA ASN A 71 0.25 7.81 -2.07
C ASN A 71 0.72 9.23 -1.80
N ALA A 72 1.28 9.51 -0.61
CA ALA A 72 1.82 10.81 -0.28
C ALA A 72 2.99 11.20 -1.21
N SER A 73 3.94 10.30 -1.46
CA SER A 73 5.05 10.54 -2.39
C SER A 73 4.55 10.76 -3.82
N ARG A 74 3.58 9.97 -4.29
CA ARG A 74 2.94 10.20 -5.60
C ARG A 74 2.27 11.56 -5.67
N GLN A 75 1.57 11.98 -4.62
CA GLN A 75 0.92 13.28 -4.57
C GLN A 75 1.94 14.43 -4.61
N GLN A 76 3.06 14.30 -3.91
CA GLN A 76 4.17 15.26 -4.00
C GLN A 76 4.73 15.36 -5.43
N TYR A 77 4.93 14.22 -6.10
CA TYR A 77 5.37 14.20 -7.50
C TYR A 77 4.38 14.87 -8.44
N ILE A 78 3.08 14.58 -8.29
CA ILE A 78 2.01 15.25 -9.05
C ILE A 78 2.08 16.77 -8.83
N ASN A 79 2.25 17.24 -7.60
CA ASN A 79 2.34 18.66 -7.29
C ASN A 79 3.57 19.32 -7.93
N LYS A 80 4.73 18.65 -7.89
CA LYS A 80 5.95 19.12 -8.55
C LYS A 80 5.76 19.28 -10.06
N ILE A 81 5.17 18.29 -10.73
CA ILE A 81 4.89 18.37 -12.17
C ILE A 81 3.90 19.50 -12.47
N LYS A 82 2.84 19.63 -11.68
CA LYS A 82 1.86 20.72 -11.86
C LYS A 82 2.52 22.10 -11.75
N GLN A 83 3.43 22.27 -10.80
CA GLN A 83 4.19 23.52 -10.65
C GLN A 83 5.11 23.77 -11.85
N GLN A 84 5.80 22.75 -12.33
CA GLN A 84 6.65 22.85 -13.53
C GLN A 84 5.83 23.21 -14.77
N ASN A 85 4.69 22.56 -14.99
CA ASN A 85 3.79 22.87 -16.10
C ASN A 85 3.28 24.31 -16.01
N TYR A 86 2.90 24.77 -14.82
CA TYR A 86 2.47 26.16 -14.61
C TYR A 86 3.56 27.17 -15.01
N ILE A 87 4.81 26.92 -14.62
CA ILE A 87 5.94 27.79 -14.98
C ILE A 87 6.14 27.80 -16.50
N LEU A 88 6.14 26.63 -17.13
CA LEU A 88 6.31 26.51 -18.59
C LEU A 88 5.16 27.20 -19.35
N GLU A 89 3.92 27.00 -18.93
CA GLU A 89 2.75 27.67 -19.52
C GLU A 89 2.85 29.20 -19.39
N SER A 90 3.32 29.70 -18.25
CA SER A 90 3.57 31.14 -18.05
C SER A 90 4.67 31.65 -18.98
N GLN A 91 5.76 30.91 -19.15
CA GLN A 91 6.85 31.28 -20.06
C GLN A 91 6.39 31.30 -21.52
N ILE A 92 5.62 30.30 -21.95
CA ILE A 92 5.03 30.23 -23.30
C ILE A 92 4.16 31.45 -23.54
N ARG A 93 3.26 31.79 -22.61
CA ARG A 93 2.37 32.95 -22.73
C ARG A 93 3.15 34.27 -22.89
N ILE A 94 4.23 34.45 -22.11
CA ILE A 94 5.08 35.64 -22.22
C ILE A 94 5.74 35.69 -23.60
N MET A 95 6.34 34.58 -24.05
CA MET A 95 7.00 34.50 -25.35
C MET A 95 6.04 34.71 -26.53
N GLU A 96 4.82 34.19 -26.44
CA GLU A 96 3.78 34.42 -27.46
C GLU A 96 3.39 35.89 -27.53
N LYS A 97 3.26 36.56 -26.37
CA LYS A 97 3.00 38.00 -26.31
C LYS A 97 4.14 38.82 -26.90
N THR A 98 5.40 38.53 -26.53
CA THR A 98 6.56 39.28 -27.07
C THR A 98 6.71 39.09 -28.57
N LYS A 99 6.50 37.87 -29.08
CA LYS A 99 6.45 37.59 -30.54
C LYS A 99 5.34 38.37 -31.25
N ALA A 100 4.13 38.39 -30.68
CA ALA A 100 3.00 39.12 -31.27
C ALA A 100 3.21 40.65 -31.26
N THR A 101 3.94 41.17 -30.27
CA THR A 101 4.19 42.62 -30.13
C THR A 101 5.40 43.09 -30.96
N GLY A 102 6.15 42.19 -31.61
CA GLY A 102 7.30 42.53 -32.47
C GLY A 102 8.52 43.10 -31.74
N ASN A 103 8.51 43.12 -30.40
CA ASN A 103 9.55 43.71 -29.56
C ASN A 103 10.51 42.62 -29.08
N TYR A 104 11.56 42.34 -29.87
CA TYR A 104 12.58 41.32 -29.58
C TYR A 104 13.68 41.79 -28.60
N ALA A 105 13.67 43.07 -28.22
CA ALA A 105 14.69 43.66 -27.38
C ALA A 105 14.15 43.96 -25.97
N MET A 106 14.91 43.51 -24.97
CA MET A 106 14.80 43.79 -23.52
C MET A 106 13.80 42.93 -22.73
N GLU A 107 14.31 41.85 -22.12
CA GLU A 107 14.26 41.67 -20.66
C GLU A 107 15.11 40.44 -20.24
N SER A 108 16.43 40.60 -20.24
CA SER A 108 17.36 39.64 -19.64
C SER A 108 17.43 39.77 -18.10
N ASN A 109 16.60 40.62 -17.47
CA ASN A 109 16.87 41.15 -16.13
C ASN A 109 15.78 40.95 -15.06
N GLN A 110 14.74 40.12 -15.26
CA GLN A 110 13.65 40.01 -14.27
C GLN A 110 13.25 38.58 -13.84
N LEU A 111 14.08 37.57 -14.05
CA LEU A 111 13.75 36.20 -13.60
C LEU A 111 14.90 35.57 -12.78
N SER A 112 15.26 36.20 -11.67
CA SER A 112 15.86 35.48 -10.54
C SER A 112 14.75 34.83 -9.71
N LEU A 113 14.14 33.74 -10.21
CA LEU A 113 13.49 32.79 -9.31
C LEU A 113 14.58 31.89 -8.76
N ASP A 114 14.91 32.11 -7.50
CA ASP A 114 15.83 31.31 -6.71
C ASP A 114 15.42 29.83 -6.75
N VAL A 115 16.12 29.06 -7.57
CA VAL A 115 16.15 27.59 -7.56
C VAL A 115 17.42 27.18 -6.82
N SER A 116 17.59 27.66 -5.58
CA SER A 116 18.61 27.13 -4.67
C SER A 116 17.94 26.26 -3.62
N GLY A 117 18.31 24.98 -3.59
CA GLY A 117 18.11 24.14 -2.41
C GLY A 117 17.00 23.10 -2.49
N SER A 118 17.14 22.12 -3.37
CA SER A 118 16.87 20.74 -2.93
C SER A 118 17.81 19.83 -3.71
N GLU A 119 18.97 19.61 -3.12
CA GLU A 119 19.91 18.59 -3.54
C GLU A 119 19.17 17.28 -3.79
N ILE A 120 19.34 16.78 -5.01
CA ILE A 120 19.08 15.41 -5.43
C ILE A 120 19.91 14.46 -4.57
N SER A 121 19.42 14.10 -3.38
CA SER A 121 19.89 12.88 -2.71
C SER A 121 19.18 11.69 -3.36
N ASP A 122 19.79 11.17 -4.42
CA ASP A 122 19.47 9.86 -4.99
C ASP A 122 19.88 8.79 -3.96
N VAL A 123 18.98 8.46 -3.03
CA VAL A 123 19.15 7.27 -2.19
C VAL A 123 18.86 6.05 -3.07
N SER A 124 19.95 5.47 -3.52
CA SER A 124 20.00 4.26 -4.33
C SER A 124 19.26 3.10 -3.64
N ASP A 125 18.16 2.66 -4.24
CA ASP A 125 17.42 1.43 -3.91
C ASP A 125 18.26 0.19 -4.24
N SER A 126 19.27 -0.05 -3.41
CA SER A 126 20.20 -1.17 -3.51
C SER A 126 20.04 -2.15 -2.34
N GLU A 127 18.80 -2.46 -1.96
CA GLU A 127 18.49 -3.39 -0.85
C GLU A 127 17.48 -4.49 -1.23
N LEU A 128 17.50 -4.97 -2.48
CA LEU A 128 16.71 -6.16 -2.87
C LEU A 128 17.39 -7.10 -3.89
N GLN A 129 18.70 -7.38 -3.74
CA GLN A 129 19.36 -8.47 -4.48
C GLN A 129 20.40 -9.30 -3.69
N LYS A 130 20.42 -9.26 -2.35
CA LYS A 130 21.40 -10.05 -1.56
C LYS A 130 20.97 -11.48 -1.20
N SER A 131 19.82 -11.98 -1.64
CA SER A 131 19.34 -13.32 -1.25
C SER A 131 19.53 -14.44 -2.29
N LYS A 132 20.24 -14.22 -3.42
CA LYS A 132 20.42 -15.26 -4.47
C LYS A 132 21.85 -15.68 -4.82
N ARG A 133 22.86 -15.41 -3.99
CA ARG A 133 24.22 -15.91 -4.23
C ARG A 133 24.90 -16.46 -2.97
N ARG A 134 24.48 -17.64 -2.53
CA ARG A 134 25.36 -18.55 -1.78
C ARG A 134 24.90 -19.98 -2.03
N LEU A 135 25.59 -20.67 -2.93
CA LEU A 135 25.91 -22.11 -2.90
C LEU A 135 26.64 -22.46 -4.21
N LYS A 136 27.97 -22.44 -4.16
CA LYS A 136 28.89 -23.29 -4.94
C LYS A 136 30.29 -23.02 -4.40
N LYS A 137 30.69 -23.78 -3.38
CA LYS A 137 32.11 -23.96 -3.05
C LYS A 137 32.56 -25.30 -3.63
N GLN A 138 33.64 -25.21 -4.39
CA GLN A 138 34.40 -26.29 -5.01
C GLN A 138 34.76 -27.39 -3.99
N LYS A 139 34.74 -28.63 -4.45
CA LYS A 139 35.65 -29.67 -3.98
C LYS A 139 36.45 -30.16 -5.19
N PHE A 140 37.72 -29.77 -5.25
CA PHE A 140 38.76 -30.55 -5.88
C PHE A 140 39.76 -30.86 -4.77
N SER A 141 40.03 -32.14 -4.55
CA SER A 141 41.25 -32.61 -3.88
C SER A 141 41.81 -33.70 -4.74
N HIS A 142 43.13 -33.62 -4.97
CA HIS A 142 43.98 -34.75 -5.31
C HIS A 142 43.82 -35.88 -4.29
#